data_AF-A0A7C5CV80-F1
#
_entry.id   AF-A0A7C5CV80-F1
#
_cell.length_a   1.000
_cell.length_b   1.000
_cell.length_c   1.000
_cell.angle_alpha   90.00
_cell.angle_beta   90.00
_cell.angle_gamma   90.00
#
_symmetry.space_group_name_H-M   'P 1'
#
loop_
_entity.id
_entity.type
_entity.pdbx_description
1 polymer ?
#
loop_
_entity_poly.entity_id
_entity_poly.type
_entity_poly.pdbx_seq_one_letter_code
_entity_poly.pdbx_strand_id
1 'polypeptide(L)'
;MICLTHLEVCPCCYHVSLKVCEFDEPYPRVEATCLCCGYSIKDRALSHYDLDFKNILELLSKKQIGQICVDNLCGSTNIIRLIDEGSYKEFRCLDCGAEWNSKELQYAIKNVKKVWECLKKEEIEDCVRAQEGECPICKNDMGHKRNGYLIEISCDLCGFHNVYDEKIPNFDVSQIDCKEYQKAETPG
;
A
#
# COMPACT_ATOMS: atom_id res chain seq x y z
N MET A 1 7.00 9.56 -16.32
CA MET A 1 5.84 9.40 -15.42
C MET A 1 4.80 10.43 -15.80
N ILE A 2 3.60 10.01 -16.20
CA ILE A 2 2.47 10.91 -16.47
C ILE A 2 1.70 11.04 -15.16
N CYS A 3 1.34 12.27 -14.80
CA CYS A 3 0.51 12.54 -13.63
C CYS A 3 -0.88 12.98 -14.10
N LEU A 4 -1.92 12.32 -13.60
CA LEU A 4 -3.29 12.78 -13.74
C LEU A 4 -3.55 13.81 -12.64
N THR A 5 -3.77 15.06 -13.05
CA THR A 5 -3.96 16.19 -12.13
C THR A 5 -5.43 16.57 -12.04
N HIS A 6 -5.94 16.69 -10.82
CA HIS A 6 -7.27 17.24 -10.54
C HIS A 6 -7.26 18.07 -9.24
N LEU A 7 -8.37 18.75 -8.98
CA LEU A 7 -8.57 19.52 -7.74
C LEU A 7 -9.57 18.81 -6.83
N GLU A 8 -9.23 18.72 -5.55
CA GLU A 8 -10.11 18.22 -4.49
C GLU A 8 -10.27 19.24 -3.35
N VAL A 9 -11.19 18.93 -2.43
CA VAL A 9 -11.39 19.71 -1.21
C VAL A 9 -10.19 19.52 -0.29
N CYS A 10 -9.53 20.61 0.07
CA CYS A 10 -8.47 20.56 1.05
C CYS A 10 -9.04 20.25 2.44
N PRO A 11 -8.52 19.23 3.17
CA PRO A 11 -9.02 18.88 4.49
C PRO A 11 -8.76 19.96 5.55
N CYS A 12 -7.79 20.86 5.31
CA CYS A 12 -7.43 21.92 6.26
C CYS A 12 -8.19 23.24 6.06
N CYS A 13 -8.36 23.70 4.82
CA CYS A 13 -9.00 24.99 4.54
C CYS A 13 -10.39 24.88 3.91
N TYR A 14 -10.84 23.67 3.56
CA TYR A 14 -12.15 23.39 2.95
C TYR A 14 -12.41 24.10 1.62
N HIS A 15 -11.37 24.54 0.92
CA HIS A 15 -11.48 25.04 -0.45
C HIS A 15 -11.17 23.92 -1.44
N VAL A 16 -11.80 23.94 -2.62
CA VAL A 16 -11.51 23.02 -3.74
C VAL A 16 -10.20 23.44 -4.40
N SER A 17 -9.11 23.33 -3.64
CA SER A 17 -7.79 23.89 -3.95
C SER A 17 -6.66 22.90 -3.70
N LEU A 18 -6.99 21.65 -3.34
CA LEU A 18 -6.02 20.59 -3.19
C LEU A 18 -5.67 20.07 -4.58
N LYS A 19 -4.50 20.45 -5.09
CA LYS A 19 -4.00 19.92 -6.36
C LYS A 19 -3.47 18.52 -6.11
N VAL A 20 -4.19 17.53 -6.60
CA VAL A 20 -3.87 16.11 -6.51
C VAL A 20 -3.15 15.69 -7.78
N CYS A 21 -2.15 14.84 -7.64
CA CYS A 21 -1.36 14.27 -8.70
C CYS A 21 -1.29 12.75 -8.48
N GLU A 22 -2.07 12.00 -9.27
CA GLU A 22 -2.09 10.55 -9.24
C GLU A 22 -1.06 10.00 -10.23
N PHE A 23 -0.25 9.06 -9.76
CA PHE A 23 0.74 8.34 -10.56
C PHE A 23 0.39 6.86 -10.59
N ASP A 24 0.28 6.29 -11.78
CA ASP A 24 0.02 4.85 -11.97
C ASP A 24 1.30 4.00 -11.77
N GLU A 25 2.48 4.60 -11.88
CA GLU A 25 3.77 3.90 -11.82
C GLU A 25 4.71 4.43 -10.70
N PRO A 26 5.53 3.55 -10.09
CA PRO A 26 5.60 2.10 -10.31
C PRO A 26 4.41 1.35 -9.71
N TYR A 27 3.69 1.95 -8.76
CA TYR A 27 2.40 1.50 -8.28
C TYR A 27 1.53 2.75 -8.05
N PRO A 28 0.22 2.62 -7.84
CA PRO A 28 -0.65 3.76 -7.58
C PRO A 28 -0.16 4.60 -6.40
N ARG A 29 0.24 5.85 -6.66
CA ARG A 29 0.76 6.81 -5.68
C ARG A 29 0.10 8.15 -5.85
N VAL A 30 0.08 8.92 -4.78
CA VAL A 30 -0.49 10.27 -4.78
C VAL A 30 0.46 11.27 -4.16
N GLU A 31 0.56 12.42 -4.82
CA GLU A 31 1.07 13.66 -4.24
C GLU A 31 -0.03 14.71 -4.32
N ALA A 32 -0.33 15.37 -3.20
CA ALA A 32 -1.31 16.43 -3.14
C ALA A 32 -0.76 17.66 -2.41
N THR A 33 -1.03 18.85 -2.94
CA THR A 33 -0.64 20.13 -2.33
C THR A 33 -1.75 21.16 -2.48
N CYS A 34 -2.15 21.76 -1.37
CA CYS A 34 -3.16 22.80 -1.32
C CYS A 34 -2.58 24.14 -1.72
N LEU A 35 -3.17 24.74 -2.76
CA LEU A 35 -2.75 26.02 -3.32
C LEU A 35 -3.13 27.22 -2.41
N CYS A 36 -4.06 27.03 -1.46
CA CYS A 36 -4.47 28.07 -0.52
C CYS A 36 -3.63 28.10 0.76
N CYS A 37 -3.47 26.96 1.42
CA CYS A 37 -2.94 26.90 2.78
C CYS A 37 -1.57 26.21 2.88
N GLY A 38 -1.09 25.62 1.79
CA GLY A 38 0.18 24.89 1.77
C GLY A 38 0.13 23.51 2.45
N TYR A 39 -1.07 22.99 2.76
CA TYR A 39 -1.21 21.58 3.17
C TYR A 39 -0.62 20.69 2.09
N SER A 40 0.19 19.71 2.46
CA SER A 40 0.75 18.78 1.47
C SER A 40 0.86 17.39 2.03
N ILE A 41 0.65 16.40 1.18
CA ILE A 41 0.79 14.99 1.50
C ILE A 41 1.34 14.27 0.28
N LYS A 42 2.27 13.36 0.50
CA LYS A 42 2.88 12.56 -0.56
C LYS A 42 3.14 11.14 -0.08
N ASP A 43 2.89 10.17 -0.96
CA ASP A 43 3.38 8.80 -0.75
C ASP A 43 4.91 8.83 -0.65
N ARG A 44 5.46 8.26 0.43
CA ARG A 44 6.90 8.10 0.56
C ARG A 44 7.35 7.06 -0.48
N ALA A 45 8.46 7.30 -1.17
CA ALA A 45 8.99 6.29 -2.08
C ALA A 45 9.52 5.07 -1.30
N LEU A 46 9.28 3.86 -1.82
CA LEU A 46 9.69 2.59 -1.21
C LEU A 46 11.18 2.49 -0.84
N SER A 47 12.04 3.19 -1.56
CA SER A 47 13.48 3.30 -1.25
C SER A 47 13.77 3.90 0.12
N HIS A 48 12.81 4.59 0.72
CA HIS A 48 12.92 5.22 2.03
C HIS A 48 12.17 4.44 3.13
N TYR A 49 11.74 3.21 2.85
CA TYR A 49 11.05 2.38 3.83
C TYR A 49 12.10 1.50 4.51
N ASP A 50 12.12 1.53 5.84
CA ASP A 50 12.81 0.53 6.64
C ASP A 50 11.99 -0.77 6.66
N LEU A 51 11.89 -1.44 5.50
CA LEU A 51 11.22 -2.73 5.39
C LEU A 51 12.10 -3.81 6.02
N ASP A 52 11.58 -4.49 7.03
CA ASP A 52 12.23 -5.69 7.59
C ASP A 52 11.96 -6.91 6.70
N PHE A 53 12.70 -6.99 5.59
CA PHE A 53 12.62 -8.10 4.64
C PHE A 53 12.84 -9.47 5.29
N LYS A 54 13.63 -9.53 6.37
CA LYS A 54 13.87 -10.79 7.08
C LYS A 54 12.59 -11.26 7.77
N ASN A 55 11.90 -10.36 8.48
CA ASN A 55 10.63 -10.68 9.12
C ASN A 55 9.54 -11.01 8.09
N ILE A 56 9.48 -10.28 6.96
CA ILE A 56 8.54 -10.57 5.88
C ILE A 56 8.77 -11.99 5.33
N LEU A 57 10.02 -12.34 5.03
CA LEU A 57 10.35 -13.67 4.51
C LEU A 57 10.06 -14.77 5.54
N GLU A 58 10.37 -14.54 6.81
CA GLU A 58 10.06 -15.48 7.89
C GLU A 58 8.54 -15.71 7.99
N LEU A 59 7.75 -14.63 7.97
CA LEU A 59 6.29 -14.69 8.01
C LEU A 59 5.72 -15.50 6.83
N LEU A 60 6.16 -15.20 5.61
CA LEU A 60 5.74 -15.92 4.41
C LEU A 60 6.13 -17.41 4.45
N SER A 61 7.32 -17.75 4.97
CA SER A 61 7.74 -19.14 5.14
C SER A 61 6.87 -19.90 6.15
N LYS A 62 6.44 -19.26 7.24
CA LYS A 62 5.49 -19.85 8.21
C LYS A 62 4.12 -20.12 7.54
N LYS A 63 3.63 -19.19 6.73
CA LYS A 63 2.39 -19.35 5.94
C LYS A 63 2.52 -20.47 4.90
N GLN A 64 3.65 -20.57 4.23
CA GLN A 64 3.93 -21.58 3.20
C GLN A 64 3.83 -23.03 3.71
N ILE A 65 4.19 -23.27 4.98
CA ILE A 65 4.13 -24.60 5.60
C ILE A 65 2.82 -24.83 6.38
N GLY A 66 1.91 -23.86 6.38
CA GLY A 66 0.64 -23.93 7.12
C GLY A 66 0.79 -23.80 8.63
N GLN A 67 1.83 -23.10 9.11
CA GLN A 67 2.02 -22.86 10.55
C GLN A 67 1.15 -21.69 11.06
N ILE A 68 0.88 -20.71 10.21
CA ILE A 68 0.05 -19.54 10.50
C ILE A 68 -0.81 -19.20 9.29
N CYS A 69 -1.97 -18.58 9.54
CA CYS A 69 -2.94 -18.21 8.54
C CYS A 69 -2.34 -17.27 7.48
N VAL A 70 -2.77 -17.44 6.23
CA VAL A 70 -2.39 -16.55 5.11
C VAL A 70 -2.85 -15.11 5.32
N ASP A 71 -3.90 -14.89 6.09
CA ASP A 71 -4.41 -13.57 6.49
C ASP A 71 -3.76 -13.12 7.82
N ASN A 72 -3.02 -11.99 7.77
CA ASN A 72 -2.38 -11.39 8.94
C ASN A 72 -3.36 -10.89 10.00
N LEU A 73 -4.58 -10.50 9.62
CA LEU A 73 -5.60 -10.06 10.57
C LEU A 73 -6.15 -11.23 11.39
N CYS A 74 -6.21 -12.42 10.79
CA CYS A 74 -6.59 -13.64 11.50
C CYS A 74 -5.45 -14.14 12.39
N GLY A 75 -4.25 -14.34 11.83
CA GLY A 75 -3.08 -14.81 12.58
C GLY A 75 -3.23 -16.19 13.25
N SER A 76 -4.30 -16.94 12.94
CA SER A 76 -4.57 -18.23 13.56
C SER A 76 -3.53 -19.29 13.19
N THR A 77 -3.31 -20.24 14.10
CA THR A 77 -2.52 -21.45 13.88
C THR A 77 -3.39 -22.70 13.68
N ASN A 78 -4.72 -22.55 13.73
CA ASN A 78 -5.69 -23.63 13.56
C ASN A 78 -5.92 -23.92 12.07
N ILE A 79 -4.98 -24.67 11.48
CA ILE A 79 -4.88 -24.84 10.03
C ILE A 79 -4.87 -26.31 9.68
N ILE A 80 -5.66 -26.67 8.67
CA ILE A 80 -5.65 -28.02 8.09
C ILE A 80 -4.97 -28.00 6.72
N ARG A 81 -4.31 -29.10 6.39
CA ARG A 81 -3.80 -29.36 5.05
C ARG A 81 -4.86 -30.14 4.27
N LEU A 82 -5.30 -29.60 3.15
CA LEU A 82 -6.33 -30.20 2.30
C LEU A 82 -5.71 -31.18 1.29
N ILE A 83 -4.61 -30.77 0.65
CA ILE A 83 -3.88 -31.54 -0.37
C ILE A 83 -2.40 -31.60 0.00
N ASP A 84 -1.76 -32.75 -0.27
CA ASP A 84 -0.32 -32.97 -0.11
C ASP A 84 0.23 -33.79 -1.27
N GLU A 85 0.66 -33.11 -2.33
CA GLU A 85 1.17 -33.70 -3.57
C GLU A 85 2.62 -33.27 -3.82
N GLY A 86 3.57 -34.00 -3.23
CA GLY A 86 4.99 -33.72 -3.37
C GLY A 86 5.38 -32.36 -2.78
N SER A 87 5.67 -31.38 -3.64
CA SER A 87 5.99 -30.01 -3.23
C SER A 87 4.76 -29.08 -3.18
N TYR A 88 3.63 -29.54 -3.69
CA TYR A 88 2.37 -28.80 -3.71
C TYR A 88 1.53 -29.15 -2.47
N LYS A 89 1.04 -28.11 -1.79
CA LYS A 89 0.19 -28.24 -0.61
C LYS A 89 -0.90 -27.20 -0.66
N GLU A 90 -2.09 -27.58 -0.22
CA GLU A 90 -3.23 -26.66 -0.01
C GLU A 90 -3.58 -26.64 1.46
N PHE A 91 -3.96 -25.46 1.95
CA PHE A 91 -4.26 -25.21 3.34
C PHE A 91 -5.57 -24.47 3.49
N ARG A 92 -6.27 -24.72 4.60
CA ARG A 92 -7.43 -23.94 5.04
C ARG A 92 -7.28 -23.57 6.50
N CYS A 93 -7.49 -22.30 6.82
CA CYS A 93 -7.64 -21.84 8.20
C CYS A 93 -9.04 -22.20 8.70
N LEU A 94 -9.14 -22.89 9.83
CA LEU A 94 -10.42 -23.30 10.41
C LEU A 94 -11.15 -22.16 11.12
N ASP A 95 -10.47 -21.06 11.45
CA ASP A 95 -11.06 -19.95 12.19
C ASP A 95 -11.63 -18.87 11.26
N CYS A 96 -10.92 -18.49 10.20
CA CYS A 96 -11.39 -17.48 9.22
C CYS A 96 -11.83 -18.06 7.88
N GLY A 97 -11.59 -19.35 7.62
CA GLY A 97 -11.96 -20.00 6.36
C GLY A 97 -11.03 -19.68 5.18
N ALA A 98 -9.99 -18.86 5.36
CA ALA A 98 -9.05 -18.52 4.29
C ALA A 98 -8.35 -19.77 3.74
N GLU A 99 -8.18 -19.82 2.43
CA GLU A 99 -7.53 -20.90 1.69
C GLU A 99 -6.33 -20.36 0.91
N TRP A 100 -5.28 -21.16 0.82
CA TRP A 100 -4.08 -20.83 0.05
C TRP A 100 -3.30 -22.07 -0.32
N ASN A 101 -2.39 -21.94 -1.28
CA ASN A 101 -1.51 -23.04 -1.68
C ASN A 101 -0.02 -22.68 -1.62
N SER A 102 0.83 -23.71 -1.57
CA SER A 102 2.27 -23.53 -1.44
C SER A 102 2.92 -22.84 -2.65
N LYS A 103 2.30 -22.87 -3.85
CA LYS A 103 2.82 -22.22 -5.05
C LYS A 103 2.65 -20.71 -5.00
N GLU A 104 1.50 -20.21 -4.57
CA GLU A 104 1.25 -18.78 -4.34
C GLU A 104 2.27 -18.19 -3.37
N LEU A 105 2.51 -18.88 -2.25
CA LEU A 105 3.48 -18.45 -1.25
C LEU A 105 4.93 -18.53 -1.77
N GLN A 106 5.27 -19.55 -2.57
CA GLN A 106 6.58 -19.63 -3.24
C GLN A 106 6.81 -18.45 -4.18
N TYR A 107 5.78 -18.10 -4.96
CA TYR A 107 5.81 -16.94 -5.86
C TYR A 107 6.01 -15.64 -5.08
N ALA A 108 5.23 -15.44 -4.01
CA ALA A 108 5.35 -14.28 -3.14
C ALA A 108 6.76 -14.16 -2.54
N ILE A 109 7.29 -15.23 -1.94
CA ILE A 109 8.66 -15.28 -1.37
C ILE A 109 9.71 -14.94 -2.42
N LYS A 110 9.59 -15.46 -3.65
CA LYS A 110 10.51 -15.18 -4.74
C LYS A 110 10.51 -13.68 -5.09
N ASN A 111 9.33 -13.06 -5.14
CA ASN A 111 9.20 -11.64 -5.42
C ASN A 111 9.79 -10.77 -4.30
N VAL A 112 9.52 -11.09 -3.03
CA VAL A 112 10.12 -10.36 -1.90
C VAL A 112 11.64 -10.39 -1.96
N LYS A 113 12.24 -11.55 -2.26
CA LYS A 113 13.70 -11.67 -2.46
C LYS A 113 14.20 -10.82 -3.62
N LYS A 114 13.48 -10.82 -4.76
CA LYS A 114 13.83 -9.99 -5.91
C LYS A 114 13.82 -8.51 -5.55
N VAL A 115 12.76 -8.03 -4.91
CA VAL A 115 12.63 -6.63 -4.48
C VAL A 115 13.75 -6.26 -3.50
N TRP A 116 14.04 -7.13 -2.53
CA TRP A 116 15.11 -6.90 -1.56
C TRP A 116 16.48 -6.73 -2.24
N GLU A 117 16.78 -7.55 -3.25
CA GLU A 117 18.02 -7.44 -4.02
C GLU A 117 18.05 -6.19 -4.92
N CYS A 118 16.91 -5.78 -5.49
CA CYS A 118 16.86 -4.56 -6.29
C CYS A 118 17.07 -3.29 -5.47
N LEU A 119 16.45 -3.20 -4.28
CA LEU A 119 16.60 -2.03 -3.41
C LEU A 119 18.05 -1.84 -2.95
N LYS A 120 18.82 -2.92 -2.80
CA LYS A 120 20.28 -2.83 -2.54
C LYS A 120 21.08 -2.22 -3.69
N LYS A 121 20.55 -2.24 -4.92
CA LYS A 121 21.22 -1.76 -6.14
C LYS A 121 20.69 -0.41 -6.64
N GLU A 122 19.76 0.22 -5.91
CA GLU A 122 19.11 1.48 -6.29
C GLU A 122 18.29 1.41 -7.60
N GLU A 123 17.99 0.21 -8.12
CA GLU A 123 17.14 -0.04 -9.30
C GLU A 123 15.66 -0.16 -8.87
N ILE A 124 15.06 0.95 -8.43
CA ILE A 124 13.81 0.94 -7.65
C ILE A 124 12.56 0.82 -8.52
N GLU A 125 12.45 1.59 -9.60
CA GLU A 125 11.17 1.80 -10.32
C GLU A 125 10.62 0.52 -10.97
N ASP A 126 11.47 -0.28 -11.60
CA ASP A 126 11.00 -1.52 -12.26
C ASP A 126 10.73 -2.66 -11.26
N CYS A 127 11.43 -2.70 -10.13
CA CYS A 127 11.35 -3.83 -9.22
C CYS A 127 10.12 -3.80 -8.30
N VAL A 128 9.66 -2.59 -7.96
CA VAL A 128 8.46 -2.42 -7.13
C VAL A 128 7.21 -2.17 -7.97
N ARG A 129 7.32 -2.26 -9.31
CA ARG A 129 6.20 -2.01 -10.21
C ARG A 129 5.07 -2.99 -9.98
N ALA A 130 3.90 -2.53 -9.55
CA ALA A 130 2.71 -3.33 -9.30
C ALA A 130 1.53 -2.77 -10.09
N GLN A 131 0.68 -3.67 -10.57
CA GLN A 131 -0.59 -3.27 -11.17
C GLN A 131 -1.55 -2.77 -10.09
N GLU A 132 -2.64 -2.10 -10.52
CA GLU A 132 -3.75 -1.78 -9.62
C GLU A 132 -4.26 -3.08 -8.98
N GLY A 133 -4.35 -3.09 -7.65
CA GLY A 133 -4.70 -4.29 -6.90
C GLY A 133 -3.57 -5.29 -6.65
N GLU A 134 -2.31 -4.97 -6.94
CA GLU A 134 -1.18 -5.84 -6.57
C GLU A 134 -0.35 -5.24 -5.43
N CYS A 135 0.16 -6.11 -4.55
CA CYS A 135 1.18 -5.71 -3.58
C CYS A 135 2.52 -5.43 -4.27
N PRO A 136 3.13 -4.24 -4.11
CA PRO A 136 4.42 -3.92 -4.74
C PRO A 136 5.57 -4.81 -4.26
N ILE A 137 5.47 -5.38 -3.05
CA ILE A 137 6.52 -6.19 -2.42
C ILE A 137 6.40 -7.68 -2.75
N CYS A 138 5.22 -8.26 -2.60
CA CYS A 138 5.04 -9.71 -2.73
C CYS A 138 4.22 -10.14 -3.95
N LYS A 139 3.60 -9.20 -4.69
CA LYS A 139 2.70 -9.46 -5.83
C LYS A 139 1.47 -10.30 -5.49
N ASN A 140 1.08 -10.31 -4.21
CA ASN A 140 -0.23 -10.84 -3.84
C ASN A 140 -1.32 -9.90 -4.37
N ASP A 141 -2.36 -10.48 -4.95
CA ASP A 141 -3.57 -9.76 -5.32
C ASP A 141 -4.26 -9.24 -4.05
N MET A 142 -4.58 -7.96 -4.03
CA MET A 142 -5.19 -7.25 -2.91
C MET A 142 -6.06 -6.10 -3.42
N GLY A 143 -6.99 -5.60 -2.61
CA GLY A 143 -7.70 -4.36 -2.97
C GLY A 143 -6.86 -3.14 -2.60
N HIS A 144 -6.69 -2.20 -3.52
CA HIS A 144 -6.28 -0.84 -3.16
C HIS A 144 -7.52 -0.07 -2.71
N LYS A 145 -7.49 0.54 -1.52
CA LYS A 145 -8.63 1.33 -1.02
C LYS A 145 -8.40 2.79 -1.36
N ARG A 146 -9.41 3.46 -1.92
CA ARG A 146 -9.40 4.91 -2.12
C ARG A 146 -10.19 5.58 -0.99
N ASN A 147 -9.61 6.60 -0.37
CA ASN A 147 -10.26 7.47 0.60
C ASN A 147 -10.07 8.93 0.17
N GLY A 148 -11.02 9.47 -0.59
CA GLY A 148 -10.82 10.72 -1.34
C GLY A 148 -9.62 10.60 -2.28
N TYR A 149 -8.69 11.54 -2.17
CA TYR A 149 -7.41 11.53 -2.88
C TYR A 149 -6.38 10.53 -2.35
N LEU A 150 -6.58 9.86 -1.21
CA LEU A 150 -5.60 8.92 -0.66
C LEU A 150 -5.78 7.51 -1.22
N ILE A 151 -4.67 6.88 -1.61
CA ILE A 151 -4.63 5.48 -2.06
C ILE A 151 -3.96 4.66 -0.97
N GLU A 152 -4.76 3.98 -0.16
CA GLU A 152 -4.28 3.09 0.89
C GLU A 152 -3.96 1.71 0.32
N ILE A 153 -2.69 1.35 0.47
CA ILE A 153 -2.16 0.03 0.16
C ILE A 153 -1.83 -0.65 1.49
N SER A 154 -2.48 -1.78 1.78
CA SER A 154 -2.17 -2.65 2.91
C SER A 154 -2.29 -4.11 2.49
N CYS A 155 -1.20 -4.86 2.61
CA CYS A 155 -1.11 -6.25 2.18
C CYS A 155 -1.21 -7.21 3.38
N ASP A 156 -2.32 -7.92 3.47
CA ASP A 156 -2.57 -8.90 4.55
C ASP A 156 -1.73 -10.17 4.43
N LEU A 157 -1.02 -10.36 3.30
CA LEU A 157 -0.09 -11.46 3.13
C LEU A 157 1.29 -11.15 3.72
N CYS A 158 1.94 -10.09 3.25
CA CYS A 158 3.32 -9.77 3.60
C CYS A 158 3.47 -8.67 4.65
N GLY A 159 2.38 -7.99 5.02
CA GLY A 159 2.35 -6.91 6.00
C GLY A 159 2.83 -5.55 5.46
N PHE A 160 3.09 -5.45 4.15
CA PHE A 160 3.45 -4.17 3.53
C PHE A 160 2.28 -3.19 3.60
N HIS A 161 2.57 -1.96 3.98
CA HIS A 161 1.65 -0.83 3.87
C HIS A 161 2.40 0.39 3.35
N ASN A 162 1.74 1.25 2.57
CA ASN A 162 2.34 2.51 2.16
C ASN A 162 2.34 3.53 3.31
N VAL A 163 3.30 4.45 3.28
CA VAL A 163 3.52 5.48 4.29
C VAL A 163 3.51 6.84 3.61
N TYR A 164 2.89 7.82 4.25
CA TYR A 164 2.78 9.18 3.72
C TYR A 164 3.63 10.16 4.52
N ASP A 165 4.23 11.12 3.82
CA ASP A 165 4.77 12.32 4.43
C ASP A 165 3.69 13.40 4.38
N GLU A 166 3.00 13.61 5.50
CA GLU A 166 1.98 14.65 5.65
C GLU A 166 2.56 15.90 6.33
N LYS A 167 2.26 17.07 5.77
CA LYS A 167 2.60 18.37 6.32
C LYS A 167 1.33 19.18 6.53
N ILE A 168 0.93 19.27 7.80
CA ILE A 168 -0.15 20.15 8.25
C ILE A 168 0.46 21.53 8.51
N PRO A 169 0.03 22.59 7.79
CA PRO A 169 0.58 23.91 8.00
C PRO A 169 -0.02 24.53 9.27
N ASN A 170 0.80 25.30 10.00
CA ASN A 170 0.36 26.00 11.20
C ASN A 170 -0.14 27.40 10.81
N PHE A 171 -1.45 27.53 10.60
CA PHE A 171 -2.08 28.80 10.20
C PHE A 171 -3.48 28.93 10.81
N ASP A 172 -3.96 30.18 10.88
CA ASP A 172 -5.34 30.47 11.22
C ASP A 172 -6.20 30.42 9.95
N VAL A 173 -7.16 29.48 9.92
CA VAL A 173 -8.08 29.27 8.78
C VAL A 173 -8.86 30.55 8.44
N SER A 174 -9.11 31.43 9.42
CA SER A 174 -9.83 32.69 9.22
C SER A 174 -9.02 33.75 8.44
N GLN A 175 -7.71 33.56 8.32
CA GLN A 175 -6.80 34.49 7.63
C GLN A 175 -6.45 34.08 6.21
N ILE A 176 -6.99 32.95 5.73
CA ILE A 176 -6.79 32.50 4.36
C ILE A 176 -7.60 33.38 3.40
N ASP A 177 -6.90 34.12 2.54
CA ASP A 177 -7.49 34.80 1.39
C ASP A 177 -7.33 33.92 0.14
N CYS A 178 -8.29 33.02 -0.10
CA CYS A 178 -8.27 32.11 -1.25
C CYS A 178 -9.42 32.32 -2.23
N LYS A 179 -9.59 33.57 -2.67
CA LYS A 179 -10.67 34.02 -3.57
C LYS A 179 -10.77 33.28 -4.90
N GLU A 180 -9.67 32.68 -5.35
CA GLU A 180 -9.61 31.96 -6.63
C GLU A 180 -10.29 30.57 -6.58
N TYR A 181 -10.54 30.03 -5.38
CA TYR A 181 -11.06 28.67 -5.22
C TYR A 181 -12.38 28.67 -4.44
N GLN A 182 -13.32 27.81 -4.85
CA GLN A 182 -14.61 27.70 -4.19
C GLN A 182 -14.45 27.04 -2.82
N LYS A 183 -15.10 27.60 -1.80
CA LYS A 183 -15.21 26.96 -0.48
C LYS A 183 -16.31 25.89 -0.52
N ALA A 184 -15.98 24.68 -0.11
CA ALA A 184 -16.93 23.57 -0.01
C ALA A 184 -17.83 23.75 1.22
N GLU A 185 -19.07 23.29 1.11
CA GLU A 185 -20.05 23.30 2.21
C GLU A 185 -19.79 22.18 3.23
N THR A 186 -19.07 21.13 2.83
CA THR A 186 -18.70 19.98 3.66
C THR A 186 -17.20 19.65 3.54
N PRO A 187 -16.58 19.14 4.62
CA PRO A 187 -15.31 18.43 4.52
C PRO A 187 -15.40 17.30 3.49
N GLY A 188 -14.38 17.17 2.63
CA GLY A 188 -14.19 16.01 1.76
C GLY A 188 -13.71 14.80 2.54
#